data_AF-A0A1S3W2V5-F1
#
_entry.id   AF-A0A1S3W2V5-F1
#
_cell.length_a   1.000
_cell.length_b   1.000
_cell.length_c   1.000
_cell.angle_alpha   90.00
_cell.angle_beta   90.00
_cell.angle_gamma   90.00
#
_symmetry.space_group_name_H-M   'P 1'
#
loop_
_entity.id
_entity.type
_entity.pdbx_description
1 polymer ?
#
loop_
_entity_poly.entity_id
_entity_poly.type
_entity_poly.pdbx_seq_one_letter_code
_entity_poly.pdbx_strand_id
1 'polypeptide(L)'
;MTDPCRQPLESLDFCYSEKIWMEQMYFTGREVGPGADFSRNDTILQGCFRNGQHFEEGSIIKENCNSCTCSGQQWKCSQHICLIQSELIEWVNTGDYGWTAQNYSQFWGMTLEEGFKYRLGTLPPSPTLLSMNEMTTSLPMTDLPEFFVASYKWPGWIHGPLDQKNCAASWAFSTASVAADRIAIQSKGRYTANLSPQNLISCCAKNRHGCNSGSIDRAWWFLRKRGLVSHACYPLFKNQNATNNECAMASRSDGRGKRHATKPCPNNTEKSNRIYQCSPPYRVSSKETEIMQEIMQNGPVQAIMKVREDFFHYKAGIYRHVASINEESEKYRKFQTHAVKLTGWGTLRGAQGQKEKFWIAANSWGKAWGENGYFRILRGVNESDIEKLIIAAWGHLTSSDEP
;
A
#
# COMPACT_ATOMS: atom_id res chain seq x y z
N MET A 1 10.87 40.11 -21.70
CA MET A 1 11.56 38.85 -22.06
C MET A 1 10.71 37.72 -21.52
N THR A 2 10.21 36.92 -22.45
CA THR A 2 9.09 35.99 -22.30
C THR A 2 9.56 34.62 -21.84
N ASP A 3 8.88 34.08 -20.83
CA ASP A 3 9.09 32.76 -20.21
C ASP A 3 8.37 31.68 -21.05
N PRO A 4 9.07 30.72 -21.69
CA PRO A 4 8.46 29.82 -22.67
C PRO A 4 8.05 28.51 -22.00
N CYS A 5 6.97 28.52 -21.22
CA CYS A 5 6.29 27.30 -20.74
C CYS A 5 4.78 27.56 -20.48
N ARG A 6 4.05 27.95 -21.53
CA ARG A 6 2.57 27.91 -21.57
C ARG A 6 2.09 27.40 -22.93
N GLN A 7 1.87 26.07 -23.01
CA GLN A 7 0.95 25.23 -23.84
C GLN A 7 0.76 25.53 -25.36
N PRO A 8 0.31 24.58 -26.24
CA PRO A 8 -0.28 23.24 -26.01
C PRO A 8 0.36 22.07 -26.81
N LEU A 9 -0.22 20.88 -26.63
CA LEU A 9 0.12 19.56 -27.20
C LEU A 9 0.38 19.55 -28.72
N GLU A 10 1.49 18.91 -29.14
CA GLU A 10 1.59 17.86 -30.15
C GLU A 10 3.05 17.46 -30.41
N SER A 11 3.33 16.15 -30.40
CA SER A 11 4.56 15.47 -30.87
C SER A 11 5.95 15.99 -30.41
N LEU A 12 6.64 15.20 -29.58
CA LEU A 12 8.05 14.75 -29.74
C LEU A 12 8.67 14.38 -28.38
N ASP A 13 9.00 13.10 -28.27
CA ASP A 13 10.34 12.58 -27.96
C ASP A 13 11.40 13.45 -27.24
N PHE A 14 12.01 12.77 -26.25
CA PHE A 14 13.30 12.97 -25.57
C PHE A 14 13.49 14.13 -24.59
N CYS A 15 13.61 13.77 -23.31
CA CYS A 15 14.84 13.97 -22.52
C CYS A 15 14.73 13.29 -21.14
N TYR A 16 15.22 12.06 -21.01
CA TYR A 16 15.67 11.56 -19.71
C TYR A 16 17.01 10.85 -19.88
N SER A 17 18.03 11.42 -19.24
CA SER A 17 19.35 10.80 -19.14
C SER A 17 19.28 9.69 -18.09
N GLU A 18 19.51 8.45 -18.50
CA GLU A 18 19.77 7.37 -17.57
C GLU A 18 21.15 7.57 -16.93
N LYS A 19 21.17 7.78 -15.60
CA LYS A 19 22.36 7.54 -14.79
C LYS A 19 22.09 6.32 -13.91
N ILE A 20 22.54 5.18 -14.41
CA ILE A 20 22.70 3.94 -13.65
C ILE A 20 23.87 4.15 -12.70
N TRP A 21 23.60 4.03 -11.39
CA TRP A 21 24.64 3.92 -10.38
C TRP A 21 25.09 2.45 -10.31
N MET A 22 26.24 2.14 -10.90
CA MET A 22 27.06 0.99 -10.50
C MET A 22 28.12 1.48 -9.53
N GLU A 23 27.99 1.13 -8.25
CA GLU A 23 29.07 1.28 -7.28
C GLU A 23 30.13 0.21 -7.57
N GLN A 24 31.26 0.63 -8.15
CA GLN A 24 32.48 -0.16 -8.18
C GLN A 24 33.18 -0.06 -6.83
N MET A 25 33.32 -1.19 -6.13
CA MET A 25 34.25 -1.35 -5.02
C MET A 25 35.68 -1.26 -5.52
N TYR A 26 36.45 -0.33 -4.94
CA TYR A 26 37.90 -0.27 -5.07
C TYR A 26 38.54 -1.37 -4.22
N PHE A 27 39.36 -2.23 -4.83
CA PHE A 27 40.45 -2.92 -4.14
C PHE A 27 41.73 -2.85 -4.98
N THR A 28 42.82 -2.62 -4.26
CA THR A 28 44.17 -2.26 -4.71
C THR A 28 44.83 -3.36 -5.54
N GLY A 29 45.23 -3.06 -6.78
CA GLY A 29 46.11 -3.91 -7.58
C GLY A 29 47.58 -3.65 -7.26
N ARG A 30 48.35 -4.71 -6.94
CA ARG A 30 49.81 -4.72 -7.02
C ARG A 30 50.21 -5.25 -8.39
N GLU A 31 51.08 -4.52 -9.09
CA GLU A 31 51.75 -4.98 -10.31
C GLU A 31 52.72 -6.13 -9.99
N VAL A 32 52.73 -7.18 -10.82
CA VAL A 32 53.74 -8.25 -10.82
C VAL A 32 54.36 -8.29 -12.22
N GLY A 33 55.68 -8.10 -12.30
CA GLY A 33 56.47 -8.11 -13.53
C GLY A 33 56.66 -9.52 -14.14
N PRO A 34 57.22 -9.60 -15.37
CA PRO A 34 57.23 -10.83 -16.15
C PRO A 34 58.47 -11.68 -15.85
N GLY A 35 58.26 -12.98 -15.65
CA GLY A 35 59.33 -13.98 -15.79
C GLY A 35 59.28 -15.08 -14.73
N ALA A 36 58.73 -16.24 -15.08
CA ALA A 36 59.41 -17.53 -15.01
C ALA A 36 58.41 -18.69 -15.23
N ASP A 37 58.69 -19.42 -16.30
CA ASP A 37 58.68 -20.88 -16.43
C ASP A 37 57.40 -21.72 -16.29
N PHE A 38 57.27 -22.62 -17.26
CA PHE A 38 56.14 -23.51 -17.51
C PHE A 38 56.22 -24.71 -16.55
N SER A 39 55.31 -24.76 -15.58
CA SER A 39 54.81 -26.03 -15.04
C SER A 39 53.29 -25.94 -14.99
N ARG A 40 52.62 -26.64 -15.92
CA ARG A 40 51.17 -26.86 -15.87
C ARG A 40 50.86 -27.79 -14.70
N ASN A 41 50.73 -27.21 -13.52
CA ASN A 41 49.76 -27.70 -12.56
C ASN A 41 48.46 -26.97 -12.90
N ASP A 42 47.55 -27.65 -13.60
CA ASP A 42 46.14 -27.27 -13.60
C ASP A 42 45.63 -27.49 -12.17
N THR A 43 45.97 -26.59 -11.26
CA THR A 43 45.16 -26.35 -10.07
C THR A 43 43.82 -25.92 -10.61
N ILE A 44 42.90 -26.89 -10.75
CA ILE A 44 41.50 -26.64 -11.03
C ILE A 44 41.09 -25.55 -10.04
N LEU A 45 40.86 -24.34 -10.53
CA LEU A 45 40.34 -23.24 -9.73
C LEU A 45 39.03 -23.76 -9.13
N GLN A 46 39.08 -24.16 -7.86
CA GLN A 46 37.92 -24.62 -7.14
C GLN A 46 37.05 -23.40 -6.89
N GLY A 47 35.93 -23.35 -7.60
CA GLY A 47 35.07 -22.20 -7.63
C GLY A 47 33.92 -22.41 -8.61
N CYS A 48 33.01 -21.46 -8.64
CA CYS A 48 31.80 -21.51 -9.45
C CYS A 48 31.83 -20.40 -10.48
N PHE A 49 31.26 -20.65 -11.65
CA PHE A 49 31.08 -19.62 -12.67
C PHE A 49 29.64 -19.11 -12.68
N ARG A 50 29.47 -17.80 -12.90
CA ARG A 50 28.16 -17.17 -13.07
C ARG A 50 28.30 -15.99 -14.04
N ASN A 51 27.51 -15.97 -15.12
CA ASN A 51 27.52 -14.91 -16.13
C ASN A 51 28.93 -14.57 -16.66
N GLY A 52 29.78 -15.58 -16.85
CA GLY A 52 31.16 -15.40 -17.32
C GLY A 52 32.17 -14.95 -16.26
N GLN A 53 31.75 -14.72 -15.00
CA GLN A 53 32.63 -14.39 -13.88
C GLN A 53 32.91 -15.61 -13.01
N HIS A 54 34.16 -15.76 -12.55
CA HIS A 54 34.58 -16.80 -11.60
C HIS A 54 34.44 -16.34 -10.16
N PHE A 55 33.97 -17.23 -9.29
CA PHE A 55 33.79 -17.01 -7.85
C PHE A 55 34.48 -18.12 -7.07
N GLU A 56 35.19 -17.77 -6.00
CA GLU A 56 35.89 -18.73 -5.15
C GLU A 56 34.92 -19.66 -4.41
N GLU A 57 35.37 -20.87 -4.06
CA GLU A 57 34.63 -21.80 -3.20
C GLU A 57 34.15 -21.11 -1.90
N GLY A 58 32.89 -21.34 -1.52
CA GLY A 58 32.27 -20.68 -0.37
C GLY A 58 31.72 -19.28 -0.64
N SER A 59 31.95 -18.69 -1.83
CA SER A 59 31.34 -17.42 -2.23
C SER A 59 29.82 -17.49 -2.15
N ILE A 60 29.19 -16.41 -1.67
CA ILE A 60 27.74 -16.30 -1.57
C ILE A 60 27.26 -15.17 -2.49
N ILE A 61 26.32 -15.48 -3.38
CA ILE A 61 25.60 -14.49 -4.18
C ILE A 61 24.12 -14.50 -3.81
N LYS A 62 23.46 -13.33 -3.91
CA LYS A 62 22.01 -13.24 -3.78
C LYS A 62 21.36 -13.12 -5.15
N GLU A 63 20.40 -13.97 -5.40
CA GLU A 63 19.56 -13.93 -6.58
C GLU A 63 18.11 -13.76 -6.16
N ASN A 64 17.58 -12.56 -6.40
CA ASN A 64 16.29 -12.16 -5.83
C ASN A 64 16.29 -12.42 -4.31
N CYS A 65 15.36 -13.22 -3.79
CA CYS A 65 15.29 -13.57 -2.37
C CYS A 65 16.17 -14.75 -1.96
N ASN A 66 16.79 -15.46 -2.92
CA ASN A 66 17.54 -16.68 -2.66
C ASN A 66 19.03 -16.40 -2.47
N SER A 67 19.65 -17.13 -1.54
CA SER A 67 21.08 -17.10 -1.30
C SER A 67 21.72 -18.33 -1.92
N CYS A 68 22.69 -18.14 -2.79
CA CYS A 68 23.40 -19.19 -3.50
C CYS A 68 24.85 -19.24 -3.01
N THR A 69 25.25 -20.37 -2.43
CA THR A 69 26.62 -20.61 -1.98
C THR A 69 27.33 -21.48 -3.01
N CYS A 70 28.51 -21.06 -3.45
CA CYS A 70 29.38 -21.87 -4.28
C CYS A 70 29.92 -23.04 -3.44
N SER A 71 29.59 -24.26 -3.84
CA SER A 71 30.05 -25.47 -3.17
C SER A 71 30.33 -26.59 -4.18
N GLY A 72 31.59 -26.98 -4.30
CA GLY A 72 32.02 -28.06 -5.20
C GLY A 72 31.76 -27.74 -6.67
N GLN A 73 32.13 -26.52 -7.10
CA GLN A 73 31.92 -26.01 -8.47
C GLN A 73 30.46 -25.84 -8.90
N GLN A 74 29.51 -26.01 -7.97
CA GLN A 74 28.08 -25.83 -8.21
C GLN A 74 27.49 -24.79 -7.26
N TRP A 75 26.52 -24.04 -7.75
CA TRP A 75 25.74 -23.13 -6.92
C TRP A 75 24.67 -23.91 -6.16
N LYS A 76 24.76 -23.92 -4.82
CA LYS A 76 23.71 -24.43 -3.94
C LYS A 76 22.87 -23.27 -3.45
N CYS A 77 21.68 -23.12 -4.02
CA CYS A 77 20.76 -22.03 -3.71
C CYS A 77 19.66 -22.47 -2.74
N SER A 78 19.24 -21.57 -1.87
CA SER A 78 17.94 -21.70 -1.21
C SER A 78 16.82 -21.71 -2.26
N GLN A 79 15.70 -22.37 -1.94
CA GLN A 79 14.54 -22.50 -2.83
C GLN A 79 13.30 -21.82 -2.23
N HIS A 80 13.45 -20.57 -1.82
CA HIS A 80 12.31 -19.77 -1.38
C HIS A 80 11.55 -19.23 -2.59
N ILE A 81 10.22 -19.22 -2.48
CA ILE A 81 9.36 -18.49 -3.42
C ILE A 81 9.57 -17.01 -3.16
N CYS A 82 10.14 -16.30 -4.15
CA CYS A 82 10.35 -14.87 -4.05
C CYS A 82 9.06 -14.10 -4.35
N LEU A 83 8.96 -12.89 -3.79
CA LEU A 83 7.81 -12.03 -4.01
C LEU A 83 7.75 -11.57 -5.47
N ILE A 84 8.87 -11.08 -5.99
CA ILE A 84 9.03 -10.78 -7.41
C ILE A 84 9.21 -12.08 -8.18
N GLN A 85 8.30 -12.36 -9.10
CA GLN A 85 8.29 -13.58 -9.92
C GLN A 85 8.27 -13.22 -11.40
N SER A 86 9.42 -13.32 -12.07
CA SER A 86 9.57 -12.92 -13.48
C SER A 86 8.63 -13.69 -14.42
N GLU A 87 8.47 -15.00 -14.19
CA GLU A 87 7.57 -15.85 -14.98
C GLU A 87 6.11 -15.42 -14.83
N LEU A 88 5.68 -15.02 -13.62
CA LEU A 88 4.33 -14.51 -13.39
C LEU A 88 4.11 -13.15 -14.06
N ILE A 89 5.11 -12.27 -14.04
CA ILE A 89 5.05 -10.99 -14.74
C ILE A 89 4.89 -11.22 -16.25
N GLU A 90 5.68 -12.13 -16.82
CA GLU A 90 5.60 -12.48 -18.24
C GLU A 90 4.25 -13.13 -18.59
N TRP A 91 3.77 -14.05 -17.75
CA TRP A 91 2.47 -14.69 -17.92
C TRP A 91 1.31 -13.68 -17.95
N VAL A 92 1.30 -12.72 -17.02
CA VAL A 92 0.29 -11.65 -17.00
C VAL A 92 0.39 -10.78 -18.25
N ASN A 93 1.61 -10.40 -18.65
CA ASN A 93 1.82 -9.47 -19.76
C ASN A 93 1.62 -10.09 -21.15
N THR A 94 1.72 -11.42 -21.27
CA THR A 94 1.46 -12.15 -22.52
C THR A 94 0.00 -12.56 -22.65
N GLY A 95 -0.74 -12.65 -21.54
CA GLY A 95 -2.17 -12.94 -21.54
C GLY A 95 -3.08 -11.70 -21.72
N ASP A 96 -4.34 -11.95 -22.08
CA ASP A 96 -5.37 -10.90 -22.21
C ASP A 96 -6.22 -10.78 -20.94
N TYR A 97 -5.59 -10.36 -19.85
CA TYR A 97 -6.25 -10.23 -18.54
C TYR A 97 -6.79 -8.83 -18.24
N GLY A 98 -6.56 -7.86 -19.12
CA GLY A 98 -7.00 -6.47 -18.95
C GLY A 98 -6.12 -5.61 -18.03
N TRP A 99 -4.97 -6.13 -17.57
CA TRP A 99 -3.99 -5.40 -16.76
C TRP A 99 -2.57 -5.88 -17.05
N THR A 100 -1.59 -5.06 -16.66
CA THR A 100 -0.15 -5.33 -16.88
C THR A 100 0.60 -5.42 -15.56
N ALA A 101 1.63 -6.25 -15.55
CA ALA A 101 2.51 -6.49 -14.41
C ALA A 101 3.89 -5.86 -14.63
N GLN A 102 4.56 -5.46 -13.54
CA GLN A 102 5.97 -5.08 -13.56
C GLN A 102 6.71 -5.47 -12.28
N ASN A 103 8.04 -5.42 -12.37
CA ASN A 103 8.92 -5.54 -11.22
C ASN A 103 8.99 -4.22 -10.44
N TYR A 104 9.11 -4.33 -9.11
CA TYR A 104 9.31 -3.22 -8.19
C TYR A 104 10.55 -3.47 -7.34
N SER A 105 11.54 -2.57 -7.42
CA SER A 105 12.76 -2.65 -6.61
C SER A 105 12.48 -2.71 -5.11
N GLN A 106 11.41 -2.06 -4.64
CA GLN A 106 10.97 -2.10 -3.24
C GLN A 106 10.47 -3.46 -2.75
N PHE A 107 10.34 -4.46 -3.63
CA PHE A 107 9.96 -5.84 -3.33
C PHE A 107 11.06 -6.85 -3.68
N TRP A 108 12.12 -6.41 -4.37
CA TRP A 108 13.23 -7.27 -4.75
C TRP A 108 13.96 -7.80 -3.51
N GLY A 109 14.25 -9.09 -3.49
CA GLY A 109 14.91 -9.73 -2.36
C GLY A 109 13.98 -10.21 -1.24
N MET A 110 12.68 -9.92 -1.31
CA MET A 110 11.70 -10.44 -0.35
C MET A 110 11.19 -11.80 -0.80
N THR A 111 10.97 -12.69 0.17
CA THR A 111 10.16 -13.89 -0.05
C THR A 111 8.68 -13.52 -0.18
N LEU A 112 7.88 -14.38 -0.83
CA LEU A 112 6.43 -14.20 -0.94
C LEU A 112 5.76 -14.13 0.44
N GLU A 113 6.25 -14.94 1.39
CA GLU A 113 5.79 -14.92 2.78
C GLU A 113 6.03 -13.56 3.46
N GLU A 114 7.21 -12.98 3.28
CA GLU A 114 7.53 -11.64 3.78
C GLU A 114 6.67 -10.57 3.13
N GLY A 115 6.41 -10.69 1.82
CA GLY A 115 5.47 -9.82 1.11
C GLY A 115 4.10 -9.79 1.78
N PHE A 116 3.49 -10.97 1.96
CA PHE A 116 2.20 -11.07 2.64
C PHE A 116 2.26 -10.57 4.09
N LYS A 117 3.31 -10.93 4.83
CA LYS A 117 3.47 -10.57 6.24
C LYS A 117 3.65 -9.07 6.44
N TYR A 118 4.46 -8.39 5.62
CA TYR A 118 4.84 -7.00 5.86
C TYR A 118 3.99 -5.97 5.10
N ARG A 119 3.36 -6.35 3.97
CA ARG A 119 2.58 -5.40 3.15
C ARG A 119 1.08 -5.48 3.37
N LEU A 120 0.53 -6.58 3.90
CA LEU A 120 -0.93 -6.75 4.03
C LEU A 120 -1.44 -6.36 5.41
N GLY A 121 -1.08 -7.08 6.48
CA GLY A 121 -1.22 -6.63 7.87
C GLY A 121 -2.62 -6.35 8.42
N THR A 122 -3.68 -6.52 7.65
CA THR A 122 -5.05 -6.43 8.19
C THR A 122 -5.46 -7.82 8.66
N LEU A 123 -5.95 -7.92 9.89
CA LEU A 123 -6.52 -9.17 10.39
C LEU A 123 -7.85 -9.45 9.68
N PRO A 124 -8.18 -10.72 9.40
CA PRO A 124 -9.50 -11.09 8.88
C PRO A 124 -10.63 -10.45 9.71
N PRO A 125 -11.66 -9.87 9.07
CA PRO A 125 -12.78 -9.26 9.77
C PRO A 125 -13.42 -10.21 10.79
N SER A 126 -13.75 -9.70 11.98
CA SER A 126 -14.42 -10.49 13.00
C SER A 126 -15.85 -10.84 12.57
N PRO A 127 -16.43 -11.96 13.05
CA PRO A 127 -17.83 -12.30 12.77
C PRO A 127 -18.79 -11.17 13.15
N THR A 128 -18.51 -10.46 14.25
CA THR A 128 -19.30 -9.31 14.71
C THR A 128 -19.26 -8.13 13.73
N LEU A 129 -18.11 -7.87 13.11
CA LEU A 129 -17.98 -6.83 12.08
C LEU A 129 -18.74 -7.23 10.80
N LEU A 130 -18.67 -8.51 10.43
CA LEU A 130 -19.39 -9.07 9.28
C LEU A 130 -20.91 -9.18 9.51
N SER A 131 -21.38 -9.14 10.75
CA SER A 131 -22.81 -9.16 11.10
C SER A 131 -23.39 -7.80 11.45
N MET A 132 -22.60 -6.71 11.33
CA MET A 132 -23.13 -5.35 11.48
C MET A 132 -24.22 -5.09 10.45
N ASN A 133 -25.33 -4.50 10.91
CA ASN A 133 -26.41 -4.06 10.03
C ASN A 133 -25.86 -3.09 8.98
N GLU A 134 -26.22 -3.36 7.72
CA GLU A 134 -25.86 -2.49 6.60
C GLU A 134 -26.74 -1.24 6.66
N MET A 135 -26.10 -0.07 6.60
CA MET A 135 -26.84 1.14 6.25
C MET A 135 -27.13 1.09 4.75
N THR A 136 -28.40 1.29 4.42
CA THR A 136 -28.88 1.46 3.05
C THR A 136 -29.23 2.92 2.84
N THR A 137 -28.96 3.43 1.65
CA THR A 137 -29.27 4.80 1.28
C THR A 137 -30.64 4.79 0.63
N SER A 138 -31.60 5.54 1.19
CA SER A 138 -32.99 5.56 0.68
C SER A 138 -33.19 6.45 -0.57
N LEU A 139 -32.11 6.79 -1.27
CA LEU A 139 -32.15 7.76 -2.37
C LEU A 139 -32.42 7.08 -3.72
N PRO A 140 -33.25 7.69 -4.59
CA PRO A 140 -33.60 7.12 -5.88
C PRO A 140 -32.34 6.90 -6.73
N MET A 141 -32.24 5.72 -7.34
CA MET A 141 -31.09 5.20 -8.10
C MET A 141 -30.77 5.95 -9.41
N THR A 142 -31.35 7.11 -9.66
CA THR A 142 -31.49 7.65 -11.02
C THR A 142 -30.32 8.46 -11.57
N ASP A 143 -29.27 8.81 -10.81
CA ASP A 143 -28.19 9.68 -11.32
C ASP A 143 -26.76 9.27 -10.89
N LEU A 144 -26.41 7.97 -10.96
CA LEU A 144 -25.00 7.57 -10.78
C LEU A 144 -24.21 7.73 -12.09
N PRO A 145 -23.17 8.57 -12.15
CA PRO A 145 -22.39 8.77 -13.37
C PRO A 145 -21.57 7.52 -13.73
N GLU A 146 -21.26 7.34 -15.01
CA GLU A 146 -20.41 6.24 -15.50
C GLU A 146 -18.99 6.31 -14.94
N PHE A 147 -18.52 7.50 -14.59
CA PHE A 147 -17.20 7.79 -14.05
C PHE A 147 -17.29 8.79 -12.88
N PHE A 148 -16.59 8.49 -11.79
CA PHE A 148 -16.50 9.37 -10.62
C PHE A 148 -15.14 9.24 -9.94
N VAL A 149 -14.54 10.38 -9.60
CA VAL A 149 -13.29 10.44 -8.83
C VAL A 149 -13.46 11.46 -7.70
N ALA A 150 -13.30 11.03 -6.46
CA ALA A 150 -13.53 11.88 -5.29
C ALA A 150 -12.65 13.14 -5.30
N SER A 151 -11.40 13.07 -5.79
CA SER A 151 -10.50 14.23 -5.83
C SER A 151 -10.91 15.29 -6.85
N TYR A 152 -11.74 14.94 -7.85
CA TYR A 152 -12.31 15.91 -8.78
C TYR A 152 -13.51 16.63 -8.15
N LYS A 153 -14.32 15.90 -7.36
CA LYS A 153 -15.46 16.51 -6.64
C LYS A 153 -15.00 17.36 -5.45
N TRP A 154 -13.97 16.93 -4.72
CA TRP A 154 -13.47 17.61 -3.53
C TRP A 154 -11.95 17.87 -3.66
N PRO A 155 -11.55 18.82 -4.53
CA PRO A 155 -10.15 19.12 -4.77
C PRO A 155 -9.45 19.60 -3.50
N GLY A 156 -8.27 19.04 -3.21
CA GLY A 156 -7.47 19.37 -2.03
C GLY A 156 -7.95 18.74 -0.71
N TRP A 157 -9.07 18.00 -0.71
CA TRP A 157 -9.61 17.34 0.49
C TRP A 157 -9.43 15.82 0.47
N ILE A 158 -9.03 15.26 -0.67
CA ILE A 158 -8.72 13.84 -0.82
C ILE A 158 -7.21 13.63 -0.77
N HIS A 159 -6.73 13.00 0.29
CA HIS A 159 -5.31 12.77 0.50
C HIS A 159 -4.80 11.60 -0.35
N GLY A 160 -3.62 11.78 -0.96
CA GLY A 160 -2.99 10.74 -1.78
C GLY A 160 -2.44 9.56 -0.97
N PRO A 161 -2.02 8.48 -1.66
CA PRO A 161 -1.42 7.30 -1.06
C PRO A 161 -0.18 7.63 -0.23
N LEU A 162 -0.09 7.05 0.97
CA LEU A 162 1.12 7.04 1.79
C LEU A 162 1.83 5.68 1.65
N ASP A 163 3.04 5.56 2.19
CA ASP A 163 3.80 4.31 2.17
C ASP A 163 3.98 3.73 3.57
N GLN A 164 3.44 2.53 3.78
CA GLN A 164 3.60 1.76 5.02
C GLN A 164 4.97 1.06 5.11
N LYS A 165 5.77 1.05 4.05
CA LYS A 165 7.05 0.32 3.99
C LYS A 165 6.87 -1.14 4.41
N ASN A 166 7.83 -1.73 5.12
CA ASN A 166 7.75 -3.08 5.67
C ASN A 166 7.11 -3.10 7.07
N CYS A 167 5.99 -2.40 7.21
CA CYS A 167 5.15 -2.40 8.40
C CYS A 167 3.76 -2.87 7.99
N ALA A 168 3.29 -3.97 8.58
CA ALA A 168 2.01 -4.61 8.28
C ALA A 168 0.83 -3.79 8.82
N ALA A 169 0.58 -2.64 8.21
CA ALA A 169 -0.23 -1.57 8.77
C ALA A 169 -1.31 -1.02 7.84
N SER A 170 -1.70 -1.73 6.78
CA SER A 170 -2.77 -1.28 5.89
C SER A 170 -4.08 -0.94 6.63
N TRP A 171 -4.38 -1.68 7.70
CA TRP A 171 -5.50 -1.42 8.62
C TRP A 171 -5.47 0.01 9.18
N ALA A 172 -4.29 0.53 9.54
CA ALA A 172 -4.13 1.86 10.11
C ALA A 172 -4.10 2.94 9.04
N PHE A 173 -3.42 2.68 7.93
CA PHE A 173 -3.28 3.61 6.81
C PHE A 173 -4.62 3.89 6.13
N SER A 174 -5.36 2.84 5.78
CA SER A 174 -6.69 2.98 5.16
C SER A 174 -7.68 3.67 6.11
N THR A 175 -7.71 3.30 7.40
CA THR A 175 -8.60 3.93 8.41
C THR A 175 -8.30 5.42 8.54
N ALA A 176 -7.03 5.80 8.76
CA ALA A 176 -6.64 7.20 8.92
C ALA A 176 -6.91 8.02 7.65
N SER A 177 -6.66 7.43 6.47
CA SER A 177 -6.87 8.10 5.19
C SER A 177 -8.35 8.38 4.89
N VAL A 178 -9.22 7.37 5.09
CA VAL A 178 -10.68 7.54 4.94
C VAL A 178 -11.21 8.58 5.91
N ALA A 179 -10.79 8.51 7.17
CA ALA A 179 -11.21 9.47 8.18
C ALA A 179 -10.78 10.91 7.86
N ALA A 180 -9.53 11.11 7.42
CA ALA A 180 -9.00 12.42 7.04
C ALA A 180 -9.85 13.06 5.92
N ASP A 181 -10.10 12.30 4.85
CA ASP A 181 -10.87 12.79 3.71
C ASP A 181 -12.30 13.15 4.10
N ARG A 182 -12.95 12.29 4.87
CA ARG A 182 -14.33 12.52 5.32
C ARG A 182 -14.45 13.69 6.30
N ILE A 183 -13.50 13.86 7.21
CA ILE A 183 -13.46 15.03 8.09
C ILE A 183 -13.31 16.30 7.27
N ALA A 184 -12.45 16.31 6.24
CA ALA A 184 -12.29 17.46 5.35
C ALA A 184 -13.59 17.79 4.59
N ILE A 185 -14.23 16.78 4.00
CA ILE A 185 -15.49 16.94 3.27
C ILE A 185 -16.60 17.47 4.18
N GLN A 186 -16.82 16.82 5.31
CA GLN A 186 -17.95 17.11 6.19
C GLN A 186 -17.76 18.41 6.96
N SER A 187 -16.51 18.78 7.28
CA SER A 187 -16.18 20.09 7.84
C SER A 187 -16.17 21.22 6.81
N LYS A 188 -16.53 20.94 5.55
CA LYS A 188 -16.51 21.89 4.43
C LYS A 188 -15.15 22.59 4.28
N GLY A 189 -14.06 21.83 4.45
CA GLY A 189 -12.69 22.32 4.32
C GLY A 189 -12.13 23.04 5.55
N ARG A 190 -12.87 23.13 6.67
CA ARG A 190 -12.34 23.69 7.92
C ARG A 190 -11.20 22.84 8.49
N TYR A 191 -11.23 21.53 8.27
CA TYR A 191 -10.24 20.57 8.77
C TYR A 191 -9.71 19.67 7.65
N THR A 192 -8.60 20.09 7.04
CA THR A 192 -7.97 19.39 5.89
C THR A 192 -6.69 18.64 6.24
N ALA A 193 -6.45 18.39 7.53
CA ALA A 193 -5.23 17.70 7.95
C ALA A 193 -5.28 16.21 7.59
N ASN A 194 -4.25 15.70 6.92
CA ASN A 194 -4.05 14.26 6.79
C ASN A 194 -3.82 13.66 8.19
N LEU A 195 -4.51 12.58 8.54
CA LEU A 195 -4.40 11.96 9.87
C LEU A 195 -3.20 11.01 9.93
N SER A 196 -2.61 10.87 11.12
CA SER A 196 -1.42 10.04 11.33
C SER A 196 -1.75 8.55 11.47
N PRO A 197 -1.32 7.68 10.52
CA PRO A 197 -1.37 6.24 10.73
C PRO A 197 -0.43 5.81 11.84
N GLN A 198 0.72 6.49 12.02
CA GLN A 198 1.69 6.19 13.07
C GLN A 198 1.08 6.32 14.47
N ASN A 199 0.26 7.33 14.70
CA ASN A 199 -0.44 7.48 15.97
C ASN A 199 -1.31 6.25 16.24
N LEU A 200 -2.03 5.75 15.24
CA LEU A 200 -2.88 4.58 15.38
C LEU A 200 -2.05 3.31 15.62
N ILE A 201 -0.98 3.10 14.85
CA ILE A 201 -0.04 1.97 14.98
C ILE A 201 0.58 1.91 16.39
N SER A 202 1.04 3.06 16.91
CA SER A 202 1.72 3.12 18.20
C SER A 202 0.78 3.09 19.41
N CYS A 203 -0.47 3.57 19.28
CA CYS A 203 -1.34 3.85 20.42
C CYS A 203 -2.60 2.98 20.53
N CYS A 204 -2.99 2.23 19.49
CA CYS A 204 -4.14 1.34 19.56
C CYS A 204 -3.81 0.05 20.36
N ALA A 205 -4.29 -0.06 21.61
CA ALA A 205 -4.13 -1.25 22.51
C ALA A 205 -4.95 -2.47 22.01
N LYS A 206 -4.76 -3.76 22.39
CA LYS A 206 -3.95 -4.53 23.36
C LYS A 206 -2.96 -5.48 22.62
N ASN A 207 -1.89 -5.94 23.29
CA ASN A 207 -0.82 -6.84 22.80
C ASN A 207 0.12 -6.29 21.69
N ARG A 208 0.07 -4.98 21.40
CA ARG A 208 0.98 -4.23 20.50
C ARG A 208 1.38 -4.99 19.23
N HIS A 209 0.39 -5.39 18.43
CA HIS A 209 0.69 -5.95 17.11
C HIS A 209 1.18 -4.90 16.11
N GLY A 210 1.11 -3.58 16.39
CA GLY A 210 1.86 -2.51 15.71
C GLY A 210 2.07 -2.72 14.21
N CYS A 211 3.33 -2.98 13.82
CA CYS A 211 3.75 -3.26 12.45
C CYS A 211 3.68 -4.75 12.02
N ASN A 212 3.06 -5.60 12.83
CA ASN A 212 2.85 -7.03 12.56
C ASN A 212 1.43 -7.34 12.09
N SER A 213 0.43 -6.63 12.60
CA SER A 213 -0.96 -6.68 12.13
C SER A 213 -1.87 -5.73 12.92
N GLY A 214 -3.10 -5.55 12.45
CA GLY A 214 -4.15 -4.90 13.23
C GLY A 214 -5.55 -5.11 12.69
N SER A 215 -6.52 -4.72 13.50
CA SER A 215 -7.94 -4.94 13.24
C SER A 215 -8.65 -3.62 12.99
N ILE A 216 -9.43 -3.55 11.91
CA ILE A 216 -10.12 -2.32 11.49
C ILE A 216 -11.24 -1.91 12.46
N ASP A 217 -11.90 -2.87 13.13
CA ASP A 217 -12.90 -2.57 14.17
C ASP A 217 -12.30 -1.78 15.35
N ARG A 218 -11.12 -2.21 15.83
CA ARG A 218 -10.36 -1.54 16.88
C ARG A 218 -9.84 -0.20 16.40
N ALA A 219 -9.43 -0.10 15.14
CA ALA A 219 -8.95 1.13 14.53
C ALA A 219 -10.03 2.22 14.56
N TRP A 220 -11.22 1.92 14.03
CA TRP A 220 -12.35 2.84 14.05
C TRP A 220 -12.84 3.13 15.47
N TRP A 221 -12.85 2.14 16.35
CA TRP A 221 -13.19 2.35 17.76
C TRP A 221 -12.19 3.29 18.46
N PHE A 222 -10.90 3.14 18.18
CA PHE A 222 -9.85 4.03 18.68
C PHE A 222 -10.05 5.45 18.16
N LEU A 223 -10.29 5.62 16.85
CA LEU A 223 -10.53 6.93 16.27
C LEU A 223 -11.78 7.61 16.87
N ARG A 224 -12.86 6.86 17.11
CA ARG A 224 -14.04 7.37 17.82
C ARG A 224 -13.71 7.78 19.26
N LYS A 225 -13.09 6.88 20.03
CA LYS A 225 -12.97 7.01 21.50
C LYS A 225 -11.76 7.80 21.95
N ARG A 226 -10.67 7.81 21.19
CA ARG A 226 -9.39 8.46 21.52
C ARG A 226 -9.01 9.52 20.51
N GLY A 227 -9.38 9.33 19.25
CA GLY A 227 -9.04 10.22 18.14
C GLY A 227 -7.59 10.08 17.69
N LEU A 228 -7.27 10.71 16.57
CA LEU A 228 -5.92 10.77 16.00
C LEU A 228 -5.45 12.21 15.88
N VAL A 229 -4.13 12.40 15.90
CA VAL A 229 -3.51 13.66 15.47
C VAL A 229 -3.18 13.65 13.98
N SER A 230 -2.80 14.81 13.45
CA SER A 230 -2.34 14.92 12.05
C SER A 230 -1.04 14.15 11.81
N HIS A 231 -0.81 13.78 10.55
CA HIS A 231 0.45 13.23 10.08
C HIS A 231 1.62 14.19 10.33
N ALA A 232 1.40 15.51 10.20
CA ALA A 232 2.41 16.52 10.53
C ALA A 232 2.82 16.46 12.01
N CYS A 233 1.87 16.21 12.92
CA CYS A 233 2.12 16.10 14.35
C CYS A 233 2.87 14.81 14.71
N TYR A 234 2.45 13.68 14.12
CA TYR A 234 3.05 12.37 14.36
C TYR A 234 3.42 11.71 13.01
N PRO A 235 4.56 12.09 12.41
CA PRO A 235 4.97 11.58 11.10
C PRO A 235 5.35 10.10 11.16
N LEU A 236 5.30 9.45 10.00
CA LEU A 236 5.65 8.04 9.85
C LEU A 236 7.12 7.79 10.23
N PHE A 237 7.37 6.73 11.01
CA PHE A 237 8.70 6.16 11.25
C PHE A 237 9.77 7.15 11.71
N LYS A 238 9.41 8.06 12.64
CA LYS A 238 10.32 9.03 13.29
C LYS A 238 11.64 8.41 13.77
N ASN A 239 11.69 7.11 14.06
CA ASN A 239 12.91 6.35 14.30
C ASN A 239 12.85 5.02 13.51
N GLN A 240 13.73 4.82 12.52
CA GLN A 240 13.86 3.55 11.79
C GLN A 240 14.45 2.40 12.63
N ASN A 241 14.71 2.62 13.93
CA ASN A 241 15.00 1.58 14.91
C ASN A 241 13.69 1.16 15.59
N ALA A 242 12.93 0.32 14.87
CA ALA A 242 11.62 -0.19 15.26
C ALA A 242 11.68 -1.21 16.41
N THR A 243 12.04 -0.75 17.61
CA THR A 243 11.89 -1.53 18.86
C THR A 243 11.08 -0.80 19.93
N ASN A 244 10.98 0.54 19.87
CA ASN A 244 10.13 1.28 20.81
C ASN A 244 8.71 1.45 20.27
N ASN A 245 7.89 0.43 20.53
CA ASN A 245 6.42 0.42 20.39
C ASN A 245 5.72 1.38 21.38
N GLU A 246 6.34 2.50 21.73
CA GLU A 246 5.80 3.42 22.72
C GLU A 246 4.86 4.44 22.06
N CYS A 247 3.67 4.54 22.64
CA CYS A 247 2.69 5.52 22.26
C CYS A 247 3.12 6.90 22.76
N ALA A 248 3.56 7.76 21.84
CA ALA A 248 4.00 9.12 22.18
C ALA A 248 2.83 10.11 22.42
N MET A 249 1.61 9.75 22.00
CA MET A 249 0.43 10.62 22.07
C MET A 249 -0.68 10.03 22.93
N ALA A 250 -1.16 10.79 23.91
CA ALA A 250 -2.33 10.45 24.69
C ALA A 250 -3.38 11.56 24.59
N SER A 251 -4.65 11.20 24.73
CA SER A 251 -5.77 12.14 24.74
C SER A 251 -6.64 11.99 25.97
N ARG A 252 -7.16 13.11 26.49
CA ARG A 252 -8.11 13.18 27.61
C ARG A 252 -9.46 13.71 27.12
N SER A 253 -10.53 13.21 27.72
CA SER A 253 -11.89 13.73 27.49
C SER A 253 -12.08 15.05 28.22
N ASP A 254 -12.82 15.98 27.64
CA ASP A 254 -13.27 17.22 28.30
C ASP A 254 -14.60 17.05 29.07
N GLY A 255 -15.14 15.83 29.11
CA GLY A 255 -16.43 15.52 29.73
C GLY A 255 -17.65 15.78 28.83
N ARG A 256 -17.47 16.40 27.66
CA ARG A 256 -18.53 16.73 26.67
C ARG A 256 -18.36 15.96 25.36
N GLY A 257 -17.49 14.95 25.35
CA GLY A 257 -17.24 14.07 24.21
C GLY A 257 -16.07 14.48 23.32
N LYS A 258 -15.56 15.71 23.45
CA LYS A 258 -14.37 16.18 22.76
C LYS A 258 -13.13 15.68 23.48
N ARG A 259 -12.04 15.49 22.73
CA ARG A 259 -10.75 15.10 23.28
C ARG A 259 -9.67 16.09 22.93
N HIS A 260 -8.74 16.22 23.87
CA HIS A 260 -7.56 17.06 23.73
C HIS A 260 -6.33 16.21 23.98
N ALA A 261 -5.27 16.47 23.22
CA ALA A 261 -3.98 15.86 23.46
C ALA A 261 -3.45 16.29 24.84
N THR A 262 -2.82 15.35 25.55
CA THR A 262 -2.18 15.62 26.85
C THR A 262 -0.69 15.89 26.74
N LYS A 263 -0.12 15.72 25.53
CA LYS A 263 1.30 15.88 25.21
C LYS A 263 1.45 16.72 23.93
N PRO A 264 2.58 17.42 23.75
CA PRO A 264 2.91 18.04 22.46
C PRO A 264 3.14 16.99 21.38
N CYS A 265 3.15 17.43 20.12
CA CYS A 265 3.45 16.57 18.98
C CYS A 265 4.84 15.95 19.08
N PRO A 266 5.01 14.67 18.67
CA PRO A 266 6.34 14.10 18.48
C PRO A 266 7.16 14.88 17.46
N ASN A 267 6.55 15.44 16.43
CA ASN A 267 7.22 16.42 15.57
C ASN A 267 7.24 17.79 16.25
N ASN A 268 8.42 18.23 16.69
CA ASN A 268 8.58 19.51 17.40
C ASN A 268 8.30 20.74 16.51
N THR A 269 8.30 20.58 15.18
CA THR A 269 7.96 21.65 14.24
C THR A 269 6.45 21.89 14.14
N GLU A 270 5.64 20.86 14.39
CA GLU A 270 4.19 20.99 14.39
C GLU A 270 3.70 21.44 15.76
N LYS A 271 3.08 22.62 15.81
CA LYS A 271 2.54 23.19 17.05
C LYS A 271 1.15 22.64 17.37
N SER A 272 0.38 22.25 16.34
CA SER A 272 -0.99 21.78 16.47
C SER A 272 -1.03 20.29 16.81
N ASN A 273 -1.39 19.98 18.05
CA ASN A 273 -1.67 18.62 18.52
C ASN A 273 -3.17 18.29 18.55
N ARG A 274 -3.96 18.92 17.66
CA ARG A 274 -5.41 18.71 17.58
C ARG A 274 -5.74 17.22 17.44
N ILE A 275 -6.73 16.78 18.21
CA ILE A 275 -7.30 15.44 18.12
C ILE A 275 -8.54 15.49 17.22
N TYR A 276 -8.56 14.60 16.24
CA TYR A 276 -9.64 14.38 15.29
C TYR A 276 -10.38 13.09 15.66
N GLN A 277 -11.71 13.14 15.70
CA GLN A 277 -12.58 12.02 16.07
C GLN A 277 -13.62 11.76 14.97
N CYS A 278 -14.18 10.56 14.98
CA CYS A 278 -15.32 10.18 14.13
C CYS A 278 -16.48 9.65 14.98
N SER A 279 -17.65 9.55 14.35
CA SER A 279 -18.81 8.82 14.83
C SER A 279 -18.49 7.33 15.03
N PRO A 280 -19.40 6.53 15.61
CA PRO A 280 -19.34 5.08 15.44
C PRO A 280 -19.21 4.71 13.96
N PRO A 281 -18.36 3.73 13.61
CA PRO A 281 -18.30 3.21 12.26
C PRO A 281 -19.58 2.46 11.92
N TYR A 282 -19.92 2.43 10.64
CA TYR A 282 -21.03 1.66 10.10
C TYR A 282 -20.61 0.90 8.85
N ARG A 283 -21.35 -0.17 8.57
CA ARG A 283 -21.16 -0.97 7.36
C ARG A 283 -22.04 -0.42 6.26
N VAL A 284 -21.45 -0.17 5.10
CA VAL A 284 -22.17 0.16 3.87
C VAL A 284 -22.59 -1.16 3.21
N SER A 285 -23.76 -1.18 2.58
CA SER A 285 -24.22 -2.38 1.88
C SER A 285 -23.21 -2.86 0.84
N SER A 286 -23.10 -4.18 0.67
CA SER A 286 -22.25 -4.79 -0.36
C SER A 286 -22.78 -4.63 -1.79
N LYS A 287 -23.92 -3.96 -1.99
CA LYS A 287 -24.46 -3.65 -3.32
C LYS A 287 -23.62 -2.58 -4.01
N GLU A 288 -23.19 -2.85 -5.25
CA GLU A 288 -22.40 -1.94 -6.11
C GLU A 288 -22.92 -0.49 -6.05
N THR A 289 -24.23 -0.30 -6.23
CA THR A 289 -24.87 1.02 -6.28
C THR A 289 -24.84 1.77 -4.96
N GLU A 290 -24.96 1.07 -3.82
CA GLU A 290 -24.91 1.68 -2.48
C GLU A 290 -23.50 2.15 -2.14
N ILE A 291 -22.48 1.38 -2.53
CA ILE A 291 -21.07 1.77 -2.40
C ILE A 291 -20.79 3.02 -3.24
N MET A 292 -21.28 3.06 -4.49
CA MET A 292 -21.16 4.24 -5.37
C MET A 292 -21.83 5.47 -4.75
N GLN A 293 -23.07 5.33 -4.27
CA GLN A 293 -23.81 6.43 -3.64
C GLN A 293 -23.09 6.97 -2.42
N GLU A 294 -22.61 6.09 -1.54
CA GLU A 294 -21.88 6.49 -0.34
C GLU A 294 -20.60 7.26 -0.67
N ILE A 295 -19.80 6.77 -1.63
CA ILE A 295 -18.60 7.46 -2.09
C ILE A 295 -18.95 8.83 -2.70
N MET A 296 -20.02 8.88 -3.51
CA MET A 296 -20.44 10.11 -4.20
C MET A 296 -20.91 11.19 -3.23
N GLN A 297 -21.63 10.82 -2.17
CA GLN A 297 -22.27 11.76 -1.26
C GLN A 297 -21.35 12.14 -0.11
N ASN A 298 -20.66 11.16 0.46
CA ASN A 298 -20.00 11.29 1.76
C ASN A 298 -18.48 11.13 1.68
N GLY A 299 -17.94 10.80 0.52
CA GLY A 299 -16.51 10.66 0.27
C GLY A 299 -15.99 9.23 0.40
N PRO A 300 -14.66 9.04 0.25
CA PRO A 300 -14.03 7.72 0.20
C PRO A 300 -14.45 6.78 1.34
N VAL A 301 -14.42 5.46 1.08
CA VAL A 301 -14.76 4.40 2.05
C VAL A 301 -13.58 3.44 2.23
N GLN A 302 -13.55 2.73 3.36
CA GLN A 302 -12.58 1.66 3.57
C GLN A 302 -13.14 0.36 3.01
N ALA A 303 -12.35 -0.33 2.18
CA ALA A 303 -12.66 -1.67 1.68
C ALA A 303 -11.63 -2.68 2.15
N ILE A 304 -12.08 -3.91 2.38
CA ILE A 304 -11.21 -5.06 2.66
C ILE A 304 -11.16 -5.94 1.42
N MET A 305 -9.97 -6.35 1.02
CA MET A 305 -9.77 -7.27 -0.10
C MET A 305 -8.81 -8.40 0.28
N LYS A 306 -8.90 -9.49 -0.48
CA LYS A 306 -7.98 -10.63 -0.43
C LYS A 306 -6.91 -10.45 -1.51
N VAL A 307 -5.67 -10.26 -1.09
CA VAL A 307 -4.53 -10.08 -1.98
C VAL A 307 -3.88 -11.42 -2.31
N ARG A 308 -3.45 -11.55 -3.56
CA ARG A 308 -2.75 -12.70 -4.15
C ARG A 308 -1.36 -12.28 -4.61
N GLU A 309 -0.52 -13.25 -4.97
CA GLU A 309 0.88 -13.04 -5.35
C GLU A 309 1.05 -12.17 -6.61
N ASP A 310 0.13 -12.27 -7.57
CA ASP A 310 0.11 -11.50 -8.80
C ASP A 310 -0.18 -10.02 -8.55
N PHE A 311 -1.03 -9.68 -7.58
CA PHE A 311 -1.36 -8.29 -7.25
C PHE A 311 -0.15 -7.44 -6.85
N PHE A 312 0.89 -8.02 -6.25
CA PHE A 312 2.13 -7.28 -5.93
C PHE A 312 2.80 -6.68 -7.18
N HIS A 313 2.57 -7.29 -8.34
CA HIS A 313 3.15 -6.89 -9.60
C HIS A 313 2.27 -5.90 -10.37
N TYR A 314 1.05 -5.58 -9.91
CA TYR A 314 0.14 -4.67 -10.61
C TYR A 314 0.82 -3.36 -11.00
N LYS A 315 0.81 -3.04 -12.30
CA LYS A 315 1.29 -1.78 -12.87
C LYS A 315 0.13 -0.86 -13.25
N ALA A 316 -0.76 -1.34 -14.12
CA ALA A 316 -1.86 -0.57 -14.70
C ALA A 316 -2.92 -1.48 -15.33
N GLY A 317 -4.13 -0.96 -15.52
CA GLY A 317 -5.27 -1.66 -16.13
C GLY A 317 -6.33 -2.04 -15.10
N ILE A 318 -7.28 -2.92 -15.44
CA ILE A 318 -8.32 -3.36 -14.51
C ILE A 318 -7.91 -4.71 -13.94
N TYR A 319 -7.38 -4.69 -12.71
CA TYR A 319 -6.93 -5.89 -12.01
C TYR A 319 -8.08 -6.89 -11.83
N ARG A 320 -7.73 -8.15 -12.11
CA ARG A 320 -8.47 -9.36 -11.78
C ARG A 320 -7.44 -10.44 -11.48
N HIS A 321 -7.67 -11.26 -10.46
CA HIS A 321 -6.72 -12.29 -10.11
C HIS A 321 -6.53 -13.29 -11.27
N VAL A 322 -5.27 -13.56 -11.61
CA VAL A 322 -4.88 -14.58 -12.58
C VAL A 322 -4.44 -15.80 -11.78
N ALA A 323 -5.16 -16.91 -11.95
CA ALA A 323 -4.76 -18.18 -11.33
C ALA A 323 -3.33 -18.52 -11.77
N SER A 324 -2.41 -18.59 -10.81
CA SER A 324 -1.01 -18.87 -11.06
C SER A 324 -0.74 -20.38 -11.05
N ILE A 325 0.47 -20.75 -11.44
CA ILE A 325 0.98 -22.13 -11.54
C ILE A 325 1.14 -22.77 -10.15
N ASN A 326 1.27 -21.94 -9.10
CA ASN A 326 1.51 -22.40 -7.75
C ASN A 326 0.19 -22.63 -7.02
N GLU A 327 -0.04 -23.84 -6.53
CA GLU A 327 -1.22 -24.13 -5.69
C GLU A 327 -1.26 -23.18 -4.49
N GLU A 328 -2.47 -22.70 -4.15
CA GLU A 328 -2.69 -21.87 -2.96
C GLU A 328 -2.24 -22.62 -1.71
N SER A 329 -1.05 -22.28 -1.21
CA SER A 329 -0.59 -22.83 0.05
C SER A 329 -1.51 -22.33 1.17
N GLU A 330 -2.15 -23.27 1.88
CA GLU A 330 -2.96 -22.97 3.07
C GLU A 330 -2.21 -22.11 4.10
N LYS A 331 -0.87 -22.18 4.08
CA LYS A 331 0.07 -21.37 4.88
C LYS A 331 -0.22 -19.88 4.75
N TYR A 332 -0.53 -19.38 3.55
CA TYR A 332 -0.66 -17.95 3.29
C TYR A 332 -2.07 -17.41 3.52
N ARG A 333 -3.08 -18.29 3.63
CA ARG A 333 -4.50 -17.92 3.75
C ARG A 333 -4.77 -16.94 4.90
N LYS A 334 -3.96 -16.98 5.97
CA LYS A 334 -4.09 -16.10 7.15
C LYS A 334 -3.55 -14.67 6.93
N PHE A 335 -2.70 -14.45 5.93
CA PHE A 335 -2.01 -13.17 5.71
C PHE A 335 -2.50 -12.39 4.50
N GLN A 336 -3.46 -12.93 3.73
CA GLN A 336 -3.92 -12.34 2.47
C GLN A 336 -4.90 -11.16 2.63
N THR A 337 -5.33 -10.82 3.86
CA THR A 337 -6.30 -9.73 4.07
C THR A 337 -5.61 -8.36 4.07
N HIS A 338 -6.09 -7.46 3.22
CA HIS A 338 -5.56 -6.10 3.05
C HIS A 338 -6.68 -5.06 3.07
N ALA A 339 -6.41 -3.87 3.60
CA ALA A 339 -7.37 -2.79 3.69
C ALA A 339 -6.94 -1.61 2.82
N VAL A 340 -7.84 -1.13 1.97
CA VAL A 340 -7.60 -0.05 1.00
C VAL A 340 -8.67 1.03 1.12
N LYS A 341 -8.45 2.17 0.48
CA LYS A 341 -9.42 3.26 0.40
C LYS A 341 -10.03 3.31 -1.00
N LEU A 342 -11.34 3.09 -1.14
CA LEU A 342 -12.04 3.30 -2.41
C LEU A 342 -12.34 4.78 -2.60
N THR A 343 -11.93 5.34 -3.73
CA THR A 343 -12.01 6.79 -4.02
C THR A 343 -12.88 7.12 -5.22
N GLY A 344 -13.39 6.12 -5.94
CA GLY A 344 -14.17 6.36 -7.15
C GLY A 344 -14.36 5.11 -7.97
N TRP A 345 -14.90 5.28 -9.19
CA TRP A 345 -15.16 4.21 -10.14
C TRP A 345 -15.13 4.74 -11.56
N GLY A 346 -15.11 3.80 -12.51
CA GLY A 346 -15.31 4.11 -13.90
C GLY A 346 -15.82 2.92 -14.69
N THR A 347 -15.93 3.15 -15.99
CA THR A 347 -16.17 2.13 -16.99
C THR A 347 -15.24 2.40 -18.18
N LEU A 348 -14.55 1.38 -18.67
CA LEU A 348 -13.79 1.42 -19.92
C LEU A 348 -14.44 0.51 -20.95
N ARG A 349 -14.26 0.82 -22.23
CA ARG A 349 -14.57 -0.13 -23.31
C ARG A 349 -13.32 -1.00 -23.53
N GLY A 350 -13.47 -2.30 -23.34
CA GLY A 350 -12.44 -3.28 -23.66
C GLY A 350 -12.23 -3.41 -25.16
N ALA A 351 -11.19 -4.15 -25.55
CA ALA A 351 -10.79 -4.31 -26.95
C ALA A 351 -11.89 -4.93 -27.84
N GLN A 352 -12.79 -5.75 -27.26
CA GLN A 352 -13.89 -6.40 -27.97
C GLN A 352 -15.22 -5.61 -27.82
N GLY A 353 -15.15 -4.36 -27.35
CA GLY A 353 -16.29 -3.45 -27.21
C GLY A 353 -17.12 -3.64 -25.93
N GLN A 354 -16.80 -4.63 -25.11
CA GLN A 354 -17.45 -4.87 -23.82
C GLN A 354 -17.15 -3.74 -22.82
N LYS A 355 -18.16 -3.32 -22.06
CA LYS A 355 -17.98 -2.36 -20.97
C LYS A 355 -17.41 -3.06 -19.75
N GLU A 356 -16.20 -2.70 -19.37
CA GLU A 356 -15.56 -3.16 -18.14
C GLU A 356 -15.64 -2.10 -17.05
N LYS A 357 -16.33 -2.45 -15.97
CA LYS A 357 -16.50 -1.61 -14.78
C LYS A 357 -15.32 -1.80 -13.84
N PHE A 358 -14.86 -0.72 -13.23
CA PHE A 358 -13.80 -0.81 -12.21
C PHE A 358 -14.04 0.14 -11.03
N TRP A 359 -13.50 -0.23 -9.87
CA TRP A 359 -13.28 0.67 -8.74
C TRP A 359 -11.91 1.32 -8.86
N ILE A 360 -11.76 2.52 -8.31
CA ILE A 360 -10.48 3.21 -8.13
C ILE A 360 -10.15 3.15 -6.64
N ALA A 361 -9.02 2.55 -6.31
CA ALA A 361 -8.58 2.36 -4.94
C ALA A 361 -7.19 2.96 -4.72
N ALA A 362 -7.02 3.64 -3.58
CA ALA A 362 -5.72 4.08 -3.10
C ALA A 362 -5.11 2.99 -2.21
N ASN A 363 -3.90 2.56 -2.57
CA ASN A 363 -3.11 1.61 -1.78
C ASN A 363 -2.29 2.35 -0.71
N SER A 364 -1.54 1.61 0.12
CA SER A 364 -0.63 2.11 1.14
C SER A 364 0.83 1.70 0.92
N TRP A 365 1.24 1.46 -0.33
CA TRP A 365 2.61 1.07 -0.71
C TRP A 365 3.38 2.16 -1.45
N GLY A 366 2.98 3.42 -1.24
CA GLY A 366 3.63 4.57 -1.84
C GLY A 366 3.30 4.80 -3.31
N LYS A 367 3.73 5.96 -3.80
CA LYS A 367 3.44 6.45 -5.16
C LYS A 367 4.20 5.71 -6.26
N ALA A 368 5.30 5.03 -5.92
CA ALA A 368 6.09 4.28 -6.89
C ALA A 368 5.39 3.00 -7.37
N TRP A 369 4.39 2.52 -6.64
CA TRP A 369 3.64 1.30 -6.96
C TRP A 369 2.37 1.60 -7.77
N GLY A 370 1.99 0.71 -8.69
CA GLY A 370 0.80 0.83 -9.52
C GLY A 370 0.69 2.15 -10.26
N GLU A 371 -0.50 2.71 -10.30
CA GLU A 371 -0.85 3.96 -10.98
C GLU A 371 -0.67 5.14 -10.02
N ASN A 372 0.58 5.47 -9.69
CA ASN A 372 0.94 6.52 -8.72
C ASN A 372 0.40 6.25 -7.29
N GLY A 373 0.48 4.98 -6.87
CA GLY A 373 -0.05 4.48 -5.59
C GLY A 373 -1.53 4.09 -5.62
N TYR A 374 -2.19 4.21 -6.76
CA TYR A 374 -3.55 3.75 -6.99
C TYR A 374 -3.57 2.47 -7.81
N PHE A 375 -4.72 1.81 -7.81
CA PHE A 375 -5.02 0.72 -8.71
C PHE A 375 -6.49 0.73 -9.09
N ARG A 376 -6.80 0.05 -10.20
CA ARG A 376 -8.16 -0.21 -10.63
C ARG A 376 -8.42 -1.71 -10.57
N ILE A 377 -9.59 -2.07 -10.07
CA ILE A 377 -10.00 -3.47 -9.86
C ILE A 377 -11.42 -3.67 -10.35
N LEU A 378 -11.67 -4.86 -10.91
CA LEU A 378 -12.96 -5.22 -11.50
C LEU A 378 -14.12 -5.01 -10.51
N ARG A 379 -15.17 -4.34 -10.98
CA ARG A 379 -16.32 -3.90 -10.17
C ARG A 379 -17.60 -4.63 -10.58
N GLY A 380 -18.46 -4.91 -9.60
CA GLY A 380 -19.77 -5.54 -9.77
C GLY A 380 -19.74 -7.07 -9.68
N VAL A 381 -18.58 -7.65 -9.38
CA VAL A 381 -18.38 -9.12 -9.25
C VAL A 381 -17.67 -9.51 -7.96
N ASN A 382 -17.52 -8.56 -7.02
CA ASN A 382 -16.77 -8.74 -5.77
C ASN A 382 -15.36 -9.33 -5.97
N GLU A 383 -14.65 -8.86 -7.01
CA GLU A 383 -13.29 -9.30 -7.32
C GLU A 383 -12.39 -9.14 -6.09
N SER A 384 -11.68 -10.21 -5.74
CA SER A 384 -10.82 -10.25 -4.56
C SER A 384 -11.54 -9.83 -3.25
N ASP A 385 -12.82 -10.14 -3.12
CA ASP A 385 -13.67 -9.80 -1.96
C ASP A 385 -13.84 -8.28 -1.68
N ILE A 386 -13.49 -7.39 -2.64
CA ILE A 386 -13.38 -5.95 -2.36
C ILE A 386 -14.72 -5.26 -2.01
N GLU A 387 -15.87 -5.82 -2.41
CA GLU A 387 -17.21 -5.27 -2.16
C GLU A 387 -17.86 -5.87 -0.91
N LYS A 388 -17.25 -6.92 -0.33
CA LYS A 388 -17.81 -7.72 0.76
C LYS A 388 -17.93 -6.98 2.09
N LEU A 389 -16.95 -6.13 2.39
CA LEU A 389 -16.92 -5.37 3.63
C LEU A 389 -16.43 -3.95 3.38
N ILE A 390 -17.41 -3.03 3.35
CA ILE A 390 -17.19 -1.60 3.20
C ILE A 390 -17.54 -0.92 4.52
N ILE A 391 -16.58 -0.17 5.07
CA ILE A 391 -16.73 0.56 6.34
C ILE A 391 -16.56 2.05 6.10
N ALA A 392 -17.42 2.80 6.78
CA ALA A 392 -17.45 4.25 6.76
C ALA A 392 -17.72 4.81 8.16
N ALA A 393 -17.44 6.09 8.34
CA ALA A 393 -17.81 6.85 9.54
C ALA A 393 -18.03 8.33 9.16
N TRP A 394 -18.70 9.08 10.03
CA TRP A 394 -18.80 10.53 9.94
C TRP A 394 -17.69 11.17 10.80
N GLY A 395 -17.09 12.25 10.32
CA GLY A 395 -16.27 13.15 11.13
C GLY A 395 -17.09 13.73 12.29
N HIS A 396 -16.53 13.72 13.49
CA HIS A 396 -17.18 14.30 14.66
C HIS A 396 -16.90 15.81 14.69
N LEU A 397 -17.84 16.59 14.18
CA LEU A 397 -17.82 18.05 14.21
C LEU A 397 -18.56 18.52 15.46
N THR A 398 -17.96 19.40 16.27
CA THR A 398 -18.66 19.97 17.44
C THR A 398 -19.47 21.20 17.02
N SER A 399 -20.54 21.57 17.75
CA SER A 399 -21.37 22.74 17.39
C SER A 399 -20.61 24.07 17.33
N SER A 400 -19.45 24.19 17.99
CA SER A 400 -18.52 25.32 17.82
C SER A 400 -17.77 25.33 16.47
N ASP A 401 -17.97 24.28 15.67
CA ASP A 401 -17.36 24.07 14.36
C ASP A 401 -18.35 24.26 13.20
N GLU A 402 -19.64 24.45 13.48
CA GLU A 402 -20.61 24.88 12.46
C GLU A 402 -20.39 26.38 12.13
N PRO A 403 -20.61 26.82 10.88
CA PRO A 403 -20.37 28.19 10.44
C PRO A 403 -21.20 29.25 11.20
#